data_AF-A0A2M8UHF9-F1
#
_entry.id   AF-A0A2M8UHF9-F1
#
_cell.length_a   1.000
_cell.length_b   1.000
_cell.length_c   1.000
_cell.angle_alpha   90.00
_cell.angle_beta   90.00
_cell.angle_gamma   90.00
#
_symmetry.space_group_name_H-M   'P 1'
#
loop_
_entity.id
_entity.type
_entity.pdbx_description
1 polymer ?
#
loop_
_entity_poly.entity_id
_entity_poly.type
_entity_poly.pdbx_seq_one_letter_code
_entity_poly.pdbx_strand_id
1 'polypeptide(L)'
;MLRVMFDSNAYDAILKHGDVEAIEAAMFSVITTAAQEDELRQIADPARRAALLEIFHVLHAATADVPADWDVSRDHLIGRAAAEHCDLLVTDDRGLTEQLTTQAPKLRVLTYENFRKEFLG
;
A
#
# COMPACT_ATOMS: atom_id res chain seq x y z
N MET A 1 7.24 -1.73 -15.71
CA MET A 1 7.45 -2.00 -14.27
C MET A 1 6.07 -1.92 -13.62
N LEU A 2 5.67 -2.93 -12.84
CA LEU A 2 4.35 -2.96 -12.22
C LEU A 2 4.31 -1.92 -11.08
N ARG A 3 3.32 -1.02 -11.10
CA ARG A 3 3.12 -0.01 -10.06
C ARG A 3 2.22 -0.59 -8.98
N VAL A 4 2.75 -0.72 -7.77
CA VAL A 4 2.09 -1.39 -6.66
C VAL A 4 1.89 -0.39 -5.53
N MET A 5 0.72 -0.37 -4.93
CA MET A 5 0.49 0.31 -3.66
C MET A 5 0.17 -0.74 -2.60
N PHE A 6 0.87 -0.67 -1.47
CA PHE A 6 0.55 -1.43 -0.28
C PHE A 6 -0.30 -0.55 0.62
N ASP A 7 -1.45 -1.04 1.05
CA ASP A 7 -2.22 -0.41 2.12
C ASP A 7 -1.38 -0.33 3.41
N SER A 8 -1.67 0.61 4.32
CA SER A 8 -0.90 0.84 5.54
C SER A 8 -0.78 -0.44 6.39
N ASN A 9 -1.85 -1.24 6.45
CA ASN A 9 -1.86 -2.52 7.17
C ASN A 9 -1.02 -3.62 6.50
N ALA A 10 -0.76 -3.52 5.19
CA ALA A 10 0.07 -4.49 4.50
C ALA A 10 1.53 -4.42 4.94
N TYR A 11 2.00 -3.26 5.44
CA TYR A 11 3.35 -3.13 6.00
C TYR A 11 3.56 -3.99 7.25
N ASP A 12 2.54 -4.18 8.09
CA ASP A 12 2.61 -5.14 9.20
C ASP A 12 2.77 -6.58 8.69
N ALA A 13 2.09 -6.92 7.60
CA ALA A 13 2.22 -8.24 7.00
C ALA A 13 3.61 -8.46 6.39
N ILE A 14 4.16 -7.45 5.70
CA ILE A 14 5.53 -7.45 5.19
C ILE A 14 6.53 -7.66 6.33
N LEU A 15 6.40 -6.88 7.41
CA LEU A 15 7.26 -6.99 8.58
C LEU A 15 7.17 -8.39 9.22
N LYS A 16 5.96 -8.90 9.40
CA LYS A 16 5.71 -10.21 10.01
C LYS A 16 6.32 -11.37 9.20
N HIS A 17 6.29 -11.27 7.87
CA HIS A 17 6.77 -12.31 6.98
C HIS A 17 8.24 -12.16 6.58
N GLY A 18 8.86 -11.00 6.82
CA GLY A 18 10.25 -10.72 6.45
C GLY A 18 10.43 -10.58 4.94
N ASP A 19 9.42 -10.09 4.23
CA ASP A 19 9.38 -10.11 2.76
C ASP A 19 10.08 -8.89 2.09
N VAL A 20 10.67 -7.98 2.86
CA VAL A 20 11.24 -6.70 2.35
C VAL A 20 12.21 -6.94 1.19
N GLU A 21 13.22 -7.78 1.40
CA GLU A 21 14.25 -8.09 0.38
C GLU A 21 13.64 -8.73 -0.87
N ALA A 22 12.62 -9.58 -0.72
CA ALA A 22 11.95 -10.23 -1.83
C ALA A 22 11.15 -9.23 -2.68
N ILE A 23 10.48 -8.27 -2.02
CA ILE A 23 9.73 -7.20 -2.69
C ILE A 23 10.69 -6.25 -3.42
N GLU A 24 11.82 -5.89 -2.82
CA GLU A 24 12.87 -5.09 -3.50
C GLU A 24 13.41 -5.81 -4.74
N ALA A 25 13.72 -7.11 -4.61
CA ALA A 25 14.23 -7.93 -5.71
C ALA A 25 13.22 -8.10 -6.85
N ALA A 26 11.92 -8.04 -6.57
CA ALA A 26 10.86 -8.15 -7.56
C ALA A 26 10.72 -6.90 -8.47
N MET A 27 11.49 -5.83 -8.21
CA MET A 27 11.54 -4.60 -9.02
C MET A 27 10.16 -3.96 -9.25
N PHE A 28 9.34 -3.89 -8.20
CA PHE A 28 8.09 -3.12 -8.24
C PHE A 28 8.36 -1.62 -8.16
N SER A 29 7.49 -0.82 -8.78
CA SER A 29 7.43 0.61 -8.49
C SER A 29 6.44 0.81 -7.35
N VAL A 30 6.90 0.85 -6.10
CA VAL A 30 6.00 1.04 -4.96
C VAL A 30 5.58 2.50 -4.88
N ILE A 31 4.29 2.73 -5.11
CA ILE A 31 3.65 4.04 -5.03
C ILE A 31 3.04 4.18 -3.65
N THR A 32 3.35 5.28 -2.97
CA THR A 32 2.80 5.59 -1.65
C THR A 32 2.08 6.94 -1.68
N THR A 33 1.41 7.29 -0.58
CA THR A 33 0.79 8.61 -0.38
C THR A 33 1.31 9.24 0.91
N ALA A 34 1.24 10.57 1.00
CA ALA A 34 1.56 11.29 2.24
C ALA A 34 0.65 10.86 3.40
N ALA A 35 -0.62 10.53 3.11
CA ALA A 35 -1.58 10.08 4.12
C ALA A 35 -1.17 8.75 4.78
N GLN A 36 -0.54 7.84 4.03
CA GLN A 36 -0.02 6.59 4.57
C GLN A 36 1.18 6.85 5.49
N GLU A 37 2.10 7.73 5.09
CA GLU A 37 3.24 8.06 5.94
C GLU A 37 2.79 8.73 7.25
N ASP A 38 1.82 9.64 7.19
CA ASP A 38 1.27 10.30 8.37
C ASP A 38 0.57 9.31 9.31
N GLU A 39 -0.11 8.29 8.77
CA GLU A 39 -0.70 7.21 9.55
C GLU A 39 0.36 6.38 10.27
N LEU A 40 1.42 5.98 9.56
CA LEU A 40 2.54 5.26 10.18
C LEU A 40 3.20 6.09 11.28
N ARG A 41 3.34 7.40 11.10
CA ARG A 41 3.89 8.33 12.11
C ARG A 41 3.03 8.43 13.36
N GLN A 42 1.72 8.21 13.26
CA GLN A 42 0.78 8.28 14.38
C GLN A 42 0.70 6.98 15.21
N ILE A 43 1.39 5.90 14.80
CA ILE A 43 1.45 4.65 15.56
C ILE A 43 2.03 4.91 16.94
N ALA A 44 1.32 4.50 18.01
CA ALA A 44 1.69 4.78 19.39
C ALA A 44 2.99 4.07 19.83
N ASP A 45 3.15 2.80 19.45
CA ASP A 45 4.35 2.01 19.76
C ASP A 45 5.55 2.53 18.95
N PRO A 46 6.59 3.08 19.60
CA PRO A 46 7.74 3.64 18.91
C PRO A 46 8.59 2.61 18.17
N ALA A 47 8.69 1.37 18.68
CA ALA A 47 9.48 0.32 18.04
C ALA A 47 8.79 -0.16 16.76
N ARG A 48 7.49 -0.44 16.84
CA ARG A 48 6.67 -0.78 15.67
C ARG A 48 6.66 0.35 14.64
N ARG A 49 6.47 1.60 15.08
CA ARG A 49 6.49 2.77 14.21
C ARG A 49 7.80 2.88 13.43
N ALA A 50 8.94 2.74 14.11
CA ALA A 50 10.25 2.81 13.47
C ALA A 50 10.42 1.72 12.41
N ALA A 51 10.07 0.47 12.74
CA ALA A 51 10.18 -0.66 11.82
C ALA A 51 9.30 -0.49 10.57
N LEU A 52 8.04 -0.04 10.72
CA LEU A 52 7.15 0.13 9.58
C LEU A 52 7.54 1.32 8.69
N LEU A 53 8.01 2.42 9.29
CA LEU A 53 8.53 3.57 8.52
C LEU A 53 9.80 3.20 7.75
N GLU A 54 10.67 2.38 8.33
CA GLU A 54 11.86 1.88 7.64
C GLU A 54 11.47 1.07 6.39
N ILE A 55 10.54 0.12 6.52
CA ILE A 55 10.04 -0.65 5.38
C ILE A 55 9.38 0.28 4.35
N PHE A 56 8.55 1.21 4.80
CA PHE A 56 7.88 2.19 3.94
C PHE A 56 8.88 2.98 3.11
N HIS A 57 9.95 3.50 3.72
CA HIS A 57 10.98 4.28 3.03
C HIS A 57 11.89 3.44 2.14
N VAL A 58 12.23 2.22 2.56
CA VAL A 58 13.06 1.30 1.75
C VAL A 58 12.34 0.91 0.46
N LEU A 59 11.06 0.54 0.56
CA LEU A 59 10.28 0.11 -0.59
C LEU A 59 9.84 1.27 -1.50
N HIS A 60 9.75 2.48 -0.94
CA HIS A 60 9.22 3.66 -1.63
C HIS A 60 9.95 3.99 -2.94
N ALA A 61 9.20 4.05 -4.04
CA ALA A 61 9.70 4.51 -5.33
C ALA A 61 9.17 5.90 -5.72
N ALA A 62 7.91 6.21 -5.41
CA ALA A 62 7.30 7.51 -5.70
C ALA A 62 6.09 7.80 -4.81
N THR A 63 5.80 9.09 -4.59
CA THR A 63 4.58 9.56 -3.90
C THR A 63 3.54 9.94 -4.94
N ALA A 64 2.33 9.39 -4.84
CA ALA A 64 1.16 9.88 -5.57
C ALA A 64 0.68 11.21 -4.97
N ASP A 65 0.57 12.23 -5.79
CA ASP A 65 0.00 13.51 -5.41
C ASP A 65 -1.52 13.43 -5.51
N VAL A 66 -2.17 13.39 -4.35
CA VAL A 66 -3.62 13.24 -4.24
C VAL A 66 -4.14 14.47 -3.51
N PRO A 67 -5.03 15.27 -4.13
CA PRO A 67 -5.59 16.44 -3.49
C PRO A 67 -6.19 16.05 -2.14
N ALA A 68 -5.71 16.65 -1.06
CA ALA A 68 -6.28 16.48 0.25
C ALA A 68 -7.63 17.21 0.28
N ASP A 69 -8.67 16.57 -0.24
CA ASP A 69 -10.03 17.00 0.02
C ASP A 69 -10.29 16.74 1.51
N TRP A 70 -10.44 17.82 2.28
CA TRP A 70 -10.51 17.80 3.75
C TRP A 70 -11.69 17.00 4.32
N ASP A 71 -12.63 16.59 3.47
CA ASP A 71 -13.89 15.92 3.82
C ASP A 71 -13.93 14.44 3.41
N VAL A 72 -12.82 13.89 2.91
CA VAL A 72 -12.77 12.54 2.34
C VAL A 72 -12.04 11.59 3.29
N SER A 73 -12.58 10.39 3.50
CA SER A 73 -11.93 9.38 4.36
C SER A 73 -10.59 8.94 3.78
N ARG A 74 -9.65 8.56 4.65
CA ARG A 74 -8.30 8.11 4.25
C ARG A 74 -8.35 6.92 3.30
N ASP A 75 -9.22 5.95 3.56
CA ASP A 75 -9.39 4.77 2.69
C ASP A 75 -9.81 5.17 1.28
N HIS A 76 -10.63 6.21 1.16
CA HIS A 76 -11.05 6.76 -0.12
C HIS A 76 -9.89 7.49 -0.82
N LEU A 77 -9.03 8.21 -0.09
CA LEU A 77 -7.81 8.80 -0.66
C LEU A 77 -6.85 7.73 -1.18
N ILE A 78 -6.59 6.68 -0.40
CA ILE A 78 -5.73 5.55 -0.80
C ILE A 78 -6.33 4.83 -2.01
N GLY A 79 -7.64 4.54 -1.99
CA GLY A 79 -8.34 3.93 -3.11
C GLY A 79 -8.27 4.75 -4.39
N ARG A 80 -8.48 6.07 -4.32
CA ARG A 80 -8.35 6.99 -5.45
C ARG A 80 -6.92 7.02 -5.97
N ALA A 81 -5.93 7.13 -5.08
CA ALA A 81 -4.51 7.11 -5.42
C ALA A 81 -4.13 5.83 -6.17
N ALA A 82 -4.57 4.69 -5.66
CA ALA A 82 -4.32 3.39 -6.27
C ALA A 82 -4.95 3.31 -7.66
N ALA A 83 -6.22 3.74 -7.79
CA ALA A 83 -6.94 3.70 -9.06
C ALA A 83 -6.29 4.55 -10.16
N GLU A 84 -5.71 5.70 -9.80
CA GLU A 84 -5.11 6.64 -10.74
C GLU A 84 -3.64 6.33 -11.06
N HIS A 85 -2.88 5.86 -10.07
CA HIS A 85 -1.42 5.77 -10.17
C HIS A 85 -0.87 4.35 -10.17
N CYS A 86 -1.68 3.34 -9.85
CA CYS A 86 -1.20 1.97 -9.67
C CYS A 86 -1.81 0.99 -10.67
N ASP A 87 -1.11 -0.11 -10.88
CA ASP A 87 -1.61 -1.29 -11.59
C ASP A 87 -2.18 -2.33 -10.60
N LEU A 88 -1.69 -2.30 -9.36
CA LEU A 88 -2.06 -3.20 -8.27
C LEU A 88 -2.17 -2.47 -6.93
N LEU A 89 -3.26 -2.71 -6.22
CA LEU A 89 -3.42 -2.42 -4.79
C LEU A 89 -3.35 -3.71 -3.99
N VAL A 90 -2.57 -3.72 -2.91
CA VAL A 90 -2.49 -4.82 -1.96
C VAL A 90 -3.17 -4.38 -0.66
N THR A 91 -4.35 -4.95 -0.38
CA THR A 91 -5.16 -4.66 0.82
C THR A 91 -5.96 -5.89 1.22
N ASP A 92 -6.16 -6.06 2.53
CA ASP A 92 -7.06 -7.07 3.09
C ASP A 92 -8.44 -6.49 3.44
N ASP A 93 -8.69 -5.20 3.16
CA ASP A 93 -9.98 -4.55 3.36
C ASP A 93 -10.98 -4.97 2.28
N ARG A 94 -12.02 -5.70 2.70
CA ARG A 94 -13.09 -6.19 1.82
C ARG A 94 -13.97 -5.06 1.28
N GLY A 95 -14.27 -4.06 2.11
CA GLY A 95 -15.11 -2.94 1.70
C GLY A 95 -14.42 -2.10 0.63
N LEU A 96 -13.13 -1.81 0.82
CA LEU A 96 -12.32 -1.11 -0.18
C LEU A 96 -12.20 -1.91 -1.47
N THR A 97 -12.00 -3.24 -1.37
CA THR A 97 -11.93 -4.13 -2.53
C THR A 97 -13.23 -4.12 -3.35
N GLU A 98 -14.39 -4.25 -2.70
CA GLU A 98 -15.69 -4.21 -3.36
C GLU A 98 -15.94 -2.87 -4.07
N GLN A 99 -15.60 -1.76 -3.41
CA GLN A 99 -15.71 -0.42 -3.99
C GLN A 99 -14.83 -0.25 -5.24
N LEU A 100 -13.55 -0.61 -5.15
CA LEU A 100 -12.59 -0.42 -6.24
C LEU A 100 -12.83 -1.36 -7.42
N THR A 101 -13.35 -2.56 -7.18
CA THR A 101 -13.72 -3.48 -8.27
C THR A 101 -14.75 -2.84 -9.21
N THR A 102 -15.64 -2.00 -8.66
CA THR A 102 -16.66 -1.29 -9.46
C THR A 102 -16.12 0.02 -10.03
N GLN A 103 -15.42 0.82 -9.22
CA GLN A 103 -15.02 2.19 -9.57
C GLN A 103 -13.74 2.26 -10.41
N ALA A 104 -12.85 1.28 -10.26
CA ALA A 104 -11.53 1.23 -10.88
C ALA A 104 -11.28 -0.15 -11.53
N PRO A 105 -12.02 -0.53 -12.59
CA PRO A 105 -11.97 -1.88 -13.16
C PRO A 105 -10.61 -2.26 -13.78
N LYS A 106 -9.70 -1.29 -13.95
CA LYS A 106 -8.33 -1.52 -14.42
C LYS A 106 -7.33 -1.79 -13.29
N LEU A 107 -7.68 -1.45 -12.05
CA LEU A 107 -6.86 -1.67 -10.87
C LEU A 107 -7.04 -3.12 -10.43
N ARG A 108 -5.94 -3.89 -10.38
CA ARG A 108 -5.96 -5.18 -9.71
C ARG A 108 -5.97 -4.94 -8.20
N VAL A 109 -6.76 -5.72 -7.47
CA VAL A 109 -6.77 -5.69 -6.00
C VAL A 109 -6.48 -7.11 -5.50
N LEU A 110 -5.47 -7.25 -4.64
CA LEU A 110 -5.08 -8.53 -4.04
C LEU A 110 -5.00 -8.39 -2.52
N THR A 111 -5.34 -9.46 -1.82
CA THR A 111 -4.92 -9.63 -0.41
C THR A 111 -3.41 -9.77 -0.33
N TYR A 112 -2.82 -9.50 0.84
CA TYR A 112 -1.38 -9.67 0.99
C TYR A 112 -0.97 -11.14 0.75
N GLU A 113 -1.77 -12.09 1.23
CA GLU A 113 -1.52 -13.52 1.01
C GLU A 113 -1.48 -13.88 -0.49
N ASN A 114 -2.41 -13.35 -1.29
CA ASN A 114 -2.44 -13.62 -2.72
C ASN A 114 -1.30 -12.92 -3.46
N PHE A 115 -0.94 -11.70 -3.06
CA PHE A 115 0.24 -11.02 -3.56
C PHE A 115 1.51 -11.86 -3.33
N ARG A 116 1.73 -12.35 -2.10
CA ARG A 116 2.88 -13.21 -1.78
C ARG A 116 2.91 -14.45 -2.67
N LYS A 117 1.79 -15.15 -2.82
CA LYS A 117 1.72 -16.37 -3.64
C LYS A 117 2.01 -16.12 -5.13
N GLU A 118 1.55 -14.99 -5.66
CA GLU A 118 1.72 -14.66 -7.08
C GLU A 118 3.12 -14.14 -7.40
N PHE A 119 3.72 -13.37 -6.49
CA PHE A 119 4.93 -12.60 -6.77
C PHE A 119 6.16 -12.97 -5.97
N LEU A 120 6.00 -13.54 -4.77
CA LEU A 120 7.09 -13.86 -3.85
C LEU A 120 7.25 -15.37 -3.58
N GLY A 121 6.35 -16.19 -4.16
CA GLY A 121 6.24 -17.64 -3.96
C GLY A 121 7.07 -18.47 -4.93
#